data_AF-A0A9P4R3B3-F1
#
_entry.id   AF-A0A9P4R3B3-F1
#
_cell.length_a   1.000
_cell.length_b   1.000
_cell.length_c   1.000
_cell.angle_alpha   90.00
_cell.angle_beta   90.00
_cell.angle_gamma   90.00
#
_symmetry.space_group_name_H-M   'P 1'
#
loop_
_entity.id
_entity.type
_entity.pdbx_description
1 polymer ?
#
loop_
_entity_poly.entity_id
_entity_poly.type
_entity_poly.pdbx_seq_one_letter_code
_entity_poly.pdbx_strand_id
1 'polypeptide(L)'
;MPKGTLSSSSYVVYTLMDKLIEECTKQGAYTIPQARQRGTPIPTDENGAHIGVASGWWYDTLGLQPTFINWSQITFIHVWMLQVRFRMFPEEHAQIYIQHLTNHVFYVAEDQLVVWHNLNSASLRQKFLKDMFAQWRAVLLSYDEALVKGDAVLAAAVWRNLLASREDVDFEKVAQIVAYMRWGLRKLESMTDEEVANDLWEFERDPGMESEAVGRQSPGMRLSDKQASA
;
A
#
# COMPACT_ATOMS: atom_id res chain seq x y z
N MET A 1 0.20 29.00 13.17
CA MET A 1 0.21 28.85 11.70
C MET A 1 -1.14 29.31 11.17
N PRO A 2 -1.23 29.98 10.02
CA PRO A 2 -2.51 30.33 9.45
C PRO A 2 -3.26 29.02 9.15
N LYS A 3 -4.48 28.90 9.66
CA LYS A 3 -5.39 27.80 9.31
C LYS A 3 -5.78 28.01 7.85
N GLY A 4 -5.16 27.31 6.91
CA GLY A 4 -5.74 27.29 5.57
C GLY A 4 -7.00 26.44 5.59
N THR A 5 -7.87 26.73 4.62
CA THR A 5 -9.27 26.34 4.68
C THR A 5 -9.44 24.90 4.18
N LEU A 6 -9.19 23.93 5.04
CA LEU A 6 -9.60 22.54 4.78
C LEU A 6 -11.11 22.50 4.53
N SER A 7 -11.51 21.89 3.41
CA SER A 7 -12.92 21.75 3.11
C SER A 7 -13.57 20.71 4.03
N SER A 8 -14.69 21.09 4.64
CA SER A 8 -15.62 20.17 5.32
C SER A 8 -16.78 19.72 4.41
N SER A 9 -16.82 20.21 3.17
CA SER A 9 -17.85 19.82 2.20
C SER A 9 -17.59 18.40 1.70
N SER A 10 -18.49 17.48 2.04
CA SER A 10 -18.37 16.06 1.68
C SER A 10 -18.18 15.84 0.18
N TYR A 11 -18.80 16.64 -0.69
CA TYR A 11 -18.64 16.53 -2.15
C TYR A 11 -17.22 16.93 -2.63
N VAL A 12 -16.65 17.97 -2.03
CA VAL A 12 -15.28 18.42 -2.36
C VAL A 12 -14.27 17.39 -1.87
N VAL A 13 -14.42 16.93 -0.62
CA VAL A 13 -13.57 15.88 -0.03
C VAL A 13 -13.66 14.58 -0.85
N TYR A 14 -14.85 14.23 -1.34
CA TYR A 14 -15.05 13.07 -2.21
C TYR A 14 -14.17 13.14 -3.48
N THR A 15 -14.25 14.25 -4.23
CA THR A 15 -13.51 14.39 -5.50
C THR A 15 -12.00 14.42 -5.28
N LEU A 16 -11.54 14.97 -4.15
CA LEU A 16 -10.13 14.97 -3.76
C LEU A 16 -9.65 13.55 -3.41
N MET A 17 -10.47 12.78 -2.68
CA MET A 17 -10.15 11.40 -2.35
C MET A 17 -10.03 10.51 -3.58
N ASP A 18 -10.85 10.70 -4.63
CA ASP A 18 -10.74 9.93 -5.87
C ASP A 18 -9.31 9.96 -6.43
N LYS A 19 -8.70 11.15 -6.50
CA LYS A 19 -7.33 11.32 -7.01
C LYS A 19 -6.30 10.65 -6.11
N LEU A 20 -6.41 10.82 -4.79
CA LEU A 20 -5.49 10.20 -3.84
C LEU A 20 -5.58 8.68 -3.86
N ILE A 21 -6.77 8.11 -4.08
CA ILE A 21 -6.96 6.67 -4.21
C ILE A 21 -6.47 6.15 -5.55
N GLU A 22 -6.66 6.89 -6.65
CA GLU A 22 -6.03 6.59 -7.92
C GLU A 22 -4.50 6.50 -7.76
N GLU A 23 -3.89 7.47 -7.07
CA GLU A 23 -2.46 7.51 -6.75
C GLU A 23 -1.99 6.35 -5.87
N CYS A 24 -2.80 5.89 -4.91
CA CYS A 24 -2.47 4.72 -4.09
C CYS A 24 -2.58 3.41 -4.89
N THR A 25 -3.65 3.28 -5.69
CA THR A 25 -3.98 2.03 -6.36
C THR A 25 -3.16 1.80 -7.62
N LYS A 26 -2.65 2.87 -8.26
CA LYS A 26 -1.74 2.76 -9.42
C LYS A 26 -0.42 2.07 -9.08
N GLN A 27 0.03 2.14 -7.82
CA GLN A 27 1.30 1.58 -7.36
C GLN A 27 1.37 0.05 -7.51
N GLY A 28 0.23 -0.62 -7.38
CA GLY A 28 0.08 -2.05 -7.59
C GLY A 28 -0.72 -2.41 -8.85
N ALA A 29 -0.98 -1.47 -9.75
CA ALA A 29 -1.92 -1.71 -10.85
C ALA A 29 -1.55 -2.95 -11.66
N TYR A 30 -2.57 -3.77 -11.96
CA TYR A 30 -2.47 -4.93 -12.82
C TYR A 30 -3.69 -5.01 -13.72
N THR A 31 -3.59 -5.87 -14.74
CA THR A 31 -4.71 -6.16 -15.64
C THR A 31 -4.86 -7.66 -15.81
N ILE A 32 -6.06 -8.12 -16.17
CA ILE A 32 -6.31 -9.50 -16.59
C ILE A 32 -6.91 -9.43 -18.00
N PRO A 33 -6.07 -9.40 -19.06
CA PRO A 33 -6.56 -9.26 -20.45
C PRO A 33 -7.64 -10.28 -20.84
N GLN A 34 -7.51 -11.51 -20.32
CA GLN A 34 -8.44 -12.62 -20.53
C GLN A 34 -9.84 -12.33 -19.98
N ALA A 35 -9.97 -11.53 -18.91
CA ALA A 35 -11.26 -11.18 -18.34
C ALA A 35 -12.15 -10.39 -19.32
N ARG A 36 -11.54 -9.64 -20.25
CA ARG A 36 -12.23 -8.87 -21.29
C ARG A 36 -12.53 -9.68 -22.55
N GLN A 37 -12.04 -10.92 -22.64
CA GLN A 37 -12.21 -11.78 -23.81
C GLN A 37 -13.29 -12.83 -23.55
N ARG A 38 -14.37 -12.79 -24.33
CA ARG A 38 -15.49 -13.73 -24.16
C ARG A 38 -15.02 -15.17 -24.40
N GLY A 39 -15.25 -16.04 -23.41
CA GLY A 39 -14.95 -17.48 -23.50
C GLY A 39 -13.50 -17.85 -23.19
N THR A 40 -12.65 -16.91 -22.78
CA THR A 40 -11.28 -17.19 -22.33
C THR A 40 -11.25 -17.41 -20.82
N PRO A 41 -10.70 -18.53 -20.32
CA PRO A 41 -10.57 -18.73 -18.88
C PRO A 41 -9.56 -17.74 -18.28
N ILE A 42 -9.86 -17.23 -17.09
CA ILE A 42 -8.93 -16.40 -16.33
C ILE A 42 -7.82 -17.30 -15.77
N PRO A 43 -6.53 -16.95 -15.94
CA PRO A 43 -5.43 -17.71 -15.35
C PRO A 43 -5.56 -17.77 -13.83
N THR A 44 -5.24 -18.91 -13.23
CA THR A 44 -5.28 -19.10 -11.77
C THR A 44 -4.02 -19.75 -11.26
N ASP A 45 -3.65 -19.47 -10.00
CA ASP A 45 -2.60 -20.17 -9.29
C ASP A 45 -3.07 -21.54 -8.75
N GLU A 46 -2.18 -22.24 -8.06
CA GLU A 46 -2.46 -23.53 -7.42
C GLU A 46 -3.59 -23.48 -6.37
N ASN A 47 -3.88 -22.29 -5.82
CA ASN A 47 -4.93 -22.05 -4.83
C ASN A 47 -6.23 -21.53 -5.47
N GLY A 48 -6.28 -21.41 -6.80
CA GLY A 48 -7.42 -20.88 -7.54
C GLY A 48 -7.52 -19.35 -7.53
N ALA A 49 -6.51 -18.63 -7.05
CA ALA A 49 -6.49 -17.17 -7.12
C ALA A 49 -6.20 -16.72 -8.55
N HIS A 50 -6.99 -15.76 -9.05
CA HIS A 50 -6.80 -15.24 -10.40
C HIS A 50 -5.46 -14.47 -10.51
N ILE A 51 -4.73 -14.74 -11.58
CA ILE A 51 -3.44 -14.11 -11.90
C ILE A 51 -3.59 -13.19 -13.12
N GLY A 52 -3.10 -11.96 -12.99
CA GLY A 52 -3.03 -10.99 -14.07
C GLY A 52 -1.65 -10.80 -14.68
N VAL A 53 -1.46 -9.63 -15.25
CA VAL A 53 -0.21 -9.12 -15.81
C VAL A 53 0.02 -7.73 -15.23
N ALA A 54 1.22 -7.52 -14.70
CA ALA A 54 1.68 -6.24 -14.17
C ALA A 54 3.19 -6.12 -14.38
N SER A 55 3.70 -4.91 -14.18
CA SER A 55 5.12 -4.58 -14.25
C SER A 55 5.46 -3.59 -13.13
N GLY A 56 6.74 -3.38 -12.89
CA GLY A 56 7.26 -2.48 -11.87
C GLY A 56 7.86 -3.23 -10.69
N TRP A 57 8.45 -2.48 -9.75
CA TRP A 57 9.31 -3.03 -8.71
C TRP A 57 8.62 -4.13 -7.88
N TRP A 58 7.36 -3.95 -7.49
CA TRP A 58 6.60 -4.93 -6.69
C TRP A 58 6.46 -6.30 -7.37
N TYR A 59 6.41 -6.33 -8.71
CA TYR A 59 6.17 -7.53 -9.48
C TYR A 59 7.47 -8.08 -10.07
N ASP A 60 8.23 -7.25 -10.77
CA ASP A 60 9.43 -7.66 -11.51
C ASP A 60 10.64 -7.88 -10.59
N THR A 61 10.76 -7.10 -9.51
CA THR A 61 11.93 -7.15 -8.61
C THR A 61 11.64 -7.89 -7.31
N LEU A 62 10.51 -7.60 -6.67
CA LEU A 62 10.11 -8.28 -5.44
C LEU A 62 9.48 -9.67 -5.72
N GLY A 63 8.98 -9.91 -6.93
CA GLY A 63 8.46 -11.22 -7.34
C GLY A 63 7.03 -11.53 -6.87
N LEU A 64 6.23 -10.50 -6.54
CA LEU A 64 4.81 -10.73 -6.24
C LEU A 64 4.07 -11.18 -7.50
N GLN A 65 3.04 -12.01 -7.31
CA GLN A 65 2.09 -12.32 -8.37
C GLN A 65 1.05 -11.20 -8.47
N PRO A 66 0.63 -10.77 -9.68
CA PRO A 66 -0.41 -9.77 -9.87
C PRO A 66 -1.80 -10.36 -9.57
N THR A 67 -2.11 -10.51 -8.29
CA THR A 67 -3.39 -11.01 -7.77
C THR A 67 -4.11 -9.90 -7.02
N PHE A 68 -5.43 -10.05 -6.83
CA PHE A 68 -6.22 -9.10 -6.05
C PHE A 68 -5.69 -8.90 -4.63
N ILE A 69 -5.20 -9.97 -3.98
CA ILE A 69 -4.69 -9.91 -2.61
C ILE A 69 -3.37 -9.12 -2.56
N ASN A 70 -2.44 -9.39 -3.48
CA ASN A 70 -1.16 -8.67 -3.52
C ASN A 70 -1.37 -7.19 -3.87
N TRP A 71 -2.24 -6.89 -4.84
CA TRP A 71 -2.65 -5.52 -5.13
C TRP A 71 -3.27 -4.82 -3.91
N SER A 72 -4.13 -5.51 -3.15
CA SER A 72 -4.74 -4.96 -1.94
C SER A 72 -3.69 -4.63 -0.89
N GLN A 73 -2.70 -5.51 -0.66
CA GLN A 73 -1.63 -5.29 0.30
C GLN A 73 -0.69 -4.14 -0.10
N ILE A 74 -0.34 -4.02 -1.38
CA ILE A 74 0.40 -2.87 -1.92
C ILE A 74 -0.42 -1.60 -1.69
N THR A 75 -1.71 -1.61 -2.04
CA THR A 75 -2.62 -0.47 -1.84
C THR A 75 -2.69 -0.07 -0.36
N PHE A 76 -2.77 -1.04 0.55
CA PHE A 76 -2.82 -0.78 1.99
C PHE A 76 -1.58 -0.06 2.53
N ILE A 77 -0.38 -0.32 2.00
CA ILE A 77 0.83 0.42 2.38
C ILE A 77 0.65 1.92 2.11
N HIS A 78 0.17 2.27 0.93
CA HIS A 78 -0.01 3.66 0.49
C HIS A 78 -1.16 4.35 1.22
N VAL A 79 -2.30 3.68 1.34
CA VAL A 79 -3.48 4.16 2.07
C VAL A 79 -3.16 4.36 3.55
N TRP A 80 -2.38 3.46 4.16
CA TRP A 80 -1.97 3.60 5.56
C TRP A 80 -1.11 4.85 5.77
N MET A 81 -0.15 5.13 4.89
CA MET A 81 0.66 6.35 4.99
C MET A 81 -0.21 7.61 4.92
N LEU A 82 -1.20 7.67 4.01
CA LEU A 82 -2.16 8.77 3.96
C LEU A 82 -3.03 8.86 5.21
N GLN A 83 -3.53 7.73 5.72
CA GLN A 83 -4.33 7.70 6.94
C GLN A 83 -3.53 8.17 8.16
N VAL A 84 -2.24 7.82 8.26
CA VAL A 84 -1.34 8.37 9.29
C VAL A 84 -1.30 9.90 9.20
N ARG A 85 -1.16 10.45 7.99
CA ARG A 85 -1.13 11.90 7.78
C ARG A 85 -2.46 12.60 8.05
N PHE A 86 -3.59 11.98 7.69
CA PHE A 86 -4.93 12.53 7.98
C PHE A 86 -5.26 12.56 9.47
N ARG A 87 -4.68 11.68 10.29
CA ARG A 87 -4.79 11.78 11.75
C ARG A 87 -4.17 13.04 12.34
N MET A 88 -3.33 13.74 11.57
CA MET A 88 -2.72 15.01 11.99
C MET A 88 -3.55 16.24 11.59
N PHE A 89 -4.62 16.06 10.79
CA PHE A 89 -5.55 17.16 10.48
C PHE A 89 -6.27 17.65 11.74
N PRO A 90 -6.85 18.86 11.74
CA PRO A 90 -7.74 19.31 12.81
C PRO A 90 -8.85 18.29 13.06
N GLU A 91 -9.25 18.15 14.32
CA GLU A 91 -10.17 17.11 14.79
C GLU A 91 -11.49 17.11 14.01
N GLU A 92 -11.99 18.28 13.64
CA GLU A 92 -13.19 18.48 12.84
C GLU A 92 -13.12 17.91 11.42
N HIS A 93 -11.90 17.67 10.89
CA HIS A 93 -11.66 17.18 9.53
C HIS A 93 -11.11 15.74 9.49
N ALA A 94 -10.30 15.33 10.46
CA ALA A 94 -9.59 14.05 10.40
C ALA A 94 -10.53 12.85 10.16
N GLN A 95 -11.66 12.80 10.88
CA GLN A 95 -12.60 11.68 10.78
C GLN A 95 -13.27 11.57 9.40
N ILE A 96 -13.69 12.69 8.80
CA ILE A 96 -14.35 12.69 7.50
C ILE A 96 -13.39 12.29 6.38
N TYR A 97 -12.13 12.74 6.42
CA TYR A 97 -11.11 12.34 5.45
C TYR A 97 -10.79 10.84 5.55
N ILE A 98 -10.59 10.30 6.76
CA ILE A 98 -10.30 8.87 6.96
C ILE A 98 -11.47 8.00 6.51
N GLN A 99 -12.71 8.43 6.78
CA GLN A 99 -13.90 7.72 6.33
C GLN A 99 -14.00 7.69 4.81
N HIS A 100 -13.80 8.83 4.14
CA HIS A 100 -13.82 8.87 2.68
C HIS A 100 -12.66 8.09 2.07
N LEU A 101 -11.44 8.19 2.62
CA LEU A 101 -10.29 7.40 2.18
C LEU A 101 -10.62 5.90 2.19
N THR A 102 -11.16 5.40 3.31
CA THR A 102 -11.54 4.00 3.42
C THR A 102 -12.63 3.64 2.42
N ASN A 103 -13.72 4.42 2.33
CA ASN A 103 -14.83 4.12 1.42
C ASN A 103 -14.37 4.02 -0.05
N HIS A 104 -13.55 4.96 -0.52
CA HIS A 104 -13.08 4.98 -1.90
C HIS A 104 -12.18 3.79 -2.23
N VAL A 105 -11.30 3.36 -1.31
CA VAL A 105 -10.50 2.15 -1.50
C VAL A 105 -11.39 0.93 -1.74
N PHE A 106 -12.48 0.79 -0.98
CA PHE A 106 -13.39 -0.34 -1.13
C PHE A 106 -14.28 -0.24 -2.37
N TYR A 107 -14.60 0.97 -2.86
CA TYR A 107 -15.25 1.15 -4.16
C TYR A 107 -14.33 0.71 -5.31
N VAL A 108 -13.08 1.16 -5.32
CA VAL A 108 -12.10 0.74 -6.34
C VAL A 108 -11.82 -0.76 -6.26
N ALA A 109 -11.80 -1.33 -5.06
CA ALA A 109 -11.67 -2.78 -4.88
C ALA A 109 -12.85 -3.55 -5.46
N GLU A 110 -14.09 -3.06 -5.28
CA GLU A 110 -15.26 -3.69 -5.91
C GLU A 110 -15.16 -3.62 -7.44
N ASP A 111 -14.77 -2.48 -8.00
CA ASP A 111 -14.56 -2.30 -9.43
C ASP A 111 -13.49 -3.25 -9.98
N GLN A 112 -12.37 -3.41 -9.28
CA GLN A 112 -11.33 -4.38 -9.64
C GLN A 112 -11.88 -5.81 -9.73
N LEU A 113 -12.68 -6.24 -8.74
CA LEU A 113 -13.32 -7.56 -8.72
C LEU A 113 -14.32 -7.75 -9.87
N VAL A 114 -15.03 -6.69 -10.26
CA VAL A 114 -15.95 -6.73 -11.40
C VAL A 114 -15.18 -6.79 -12.72
N VAL A 115 -14.26 -5.84 -12.94
CA VAL A 115 -13.61 -5.60 -14.23
C VAL A 115 -12.60 -6.69 -14.59
N TRP A 116 -11.79 -7.13 -13.63
CA TRP A 116 -10.68 -8.04 -13.91
C TRP A 116 -10.92 -9.46 -13.42
N HIS A 117 -11.80 -9.66 -12.44
CA HIS A 117 -12.09 -10.99 -11.92
C HIS A 117 -13.43 -11.55 -12.40
N ASN A 118 -14.21 -10.79 -13.18
CA ASN A 118 -15.53 -11.19 -13.66
C ASN A 118 -16.44 -11.73 -12.53
N LEU A 119 -16.29 -11.21 -11.30
CA LEU A 119 -17.09 -11.63 -10.15
C LEU A 119 -18.48 -10.99 -10.22
N ASN A 120 -19.32 -11.51 -11.11
CA ASN A 120 -20.69 -11.01 -11.30
C ASN A 120 -21.61 -11.33 -10.10
N SER A 121 -21.29 -12.35 -9.31
CA SER A 121 -22.03 -12.70 -8.10
C SER A 121 -21.79 -11.66 -7.00
N ALA A 122 -22.86 -10.93 -6.64
CA ALA A 122 -22.80 -9.94 -5.57
C ALA A 122 -22.41 -10.54 -4.21
N SER A 123 -22.92 -11.74 -3.88
CA SER A 123 -22.57 -12.41 -2.62
C SER A 123 -21.09 -12.78 -2.55
N LEU A 124 -20.50 -13.20 -3.68
CA LEU A 124 -19.08 -13.52 -3.75
C LEU A 124 -18.23 -12.26 -3.63
N ARG A 125 -18.56 -11.17 -4.36
CA ARG A 125 -17.86 -9.88 -4.20
C ARG A 125 -17.88 -9.39 -2.76
N GLN A 126 -19.04 -9.44 -2.11
CA GLN A 126 -19.18 -9.02 -0.72
C GLN A 126 -18.36 -9.88 0.26
N LYS A 127 -18.15 -11.17 -0.05
CA LYS A 127 -17.23 -12.01 0.72
C LYS A 127 -15.78 -11.50 0.59
N PHE A 128 -15.30 -11.28 -0.64
CA PHE A 128 -13.95 -10.74 -0.89
C PHE A 128 -13.73 -9.39 -0.22
N LEU A 129 -14.70 -8.46 -0.31
CA LEU A 129 -14.59 -7.15 0.32
C LEU A 129 -14.58 -7.22 1.86
N LYS A 130 -15.35 -8.13 2.46
CA LYS A 130 -15.31 -8.38 3.92
C LYS A 130 -13.96 -8.96 4.36
N ASP A 131 -13.42 -9.92 3.60
CA ASP A 131 -12.12 -10.51 3.86
C ASP A 131 -11.01 -9.45 3.73
N MET A 132 -11.06 -8.63 2.67
CA MET A 132 -10.18 -7.48 2.48
C MET A 132 -10.28 -6.46 3.63
N PHE A 133 -11.49 -6.19 4.13
CA PHE A 133 -11.68 -5.28 5.28
C PHE A 133 -11.10 -5.83 6.58
N ALA A 134 -11.21 -7.14 6.82
CA ALA A 134 -10.54 -7.77 7.95
C ALA A 134 -9.02 -7.66 7.85
N GLN A 135 -8.45 -7.89 6.65
CA GLN A 135 -7.02 -7.71 6.39
C GLN A 135 -6.59 -6.25 6.59
N TRP A 136 -7.37 -5.28 6.09
CA TRP A 136 -7.09 -3.86 6.26
C TRP A 136 -6.93 -3.48 7.74
N ARG A 137 -7.84 -3.94 8.60
CA ARG A 137 -7.78 -3.69 10.04
C ARG A 137 -6.56 -4.33 10.71
N ALA A 138 -6.16 -5.52 10.27
CA ALA A 138 -4.96 -6.19 10.76
C ALA A 138 -3.69 -5.42 10.35
N VAL A 139 -3.64 -4.96 9.10
CA VAL A 139 -2.57 -4.11 8.57
C VAL A 139 -2.45 -2.83 9.37
N LEU A 140 -3.56 -2.09 9.54
CA LEU A 140 -3.61 -0.85 10.34
C LEU A 140 -3.00 -1.06 11.73
N LEU A 141 -3.44 -2.09 12.46
CA LEU A 141 -2.92 -2.38 13.81
C LEU A 141 -1.41 -2.64 13.80
N SER A 142 -0.95 -3.50 12.89
CA SER A 142 0.45 -3.90 12.84
C SER A 142 1.39 -2.79 12.38
N TYR A 143 0.97 -1.95 11.44
CA TYR A 143 1.77 -0.83 10.95
C TYR A 143 1.76 0.33 11.95
N ASP A 144 0.66 0.57 12.65
CA ASP A 144 0.63 1.56 13.74
C ASP A 144 1.53 1.14 14.92
N GLU A 145 1.55 -0.15 15.29
CA GLU A 145 2.50 -0.67 16.28
C GLU A 145 3.95 -0.45 15.82
N ALA A 146 4.23 -0.78 14.57
CA ALA A 146 5.56 -0.64 13.98
C ALA A 146 6.03 0.81 13.87
N LEU A 147 5.12 1.74 13.59
CA LEU A 147 5.42 3.18 13.54
C LEU A 147 6.07 3.66 14.84
N VAL A 148 5.56 3.17 15.98
CA VAL A 148 6.04 3.49 17.33
C VAL A 148 7.26 2.66 17.73
N LYS A 149 7.31 1.37 17.39
CA LYS A 149 8.34 0.45 17.87
C LYS A 149 9.61 0.40 17.02
N GLY A 150 9.59 0.91 15.80
CA GLY A 150 10.76 1.03 14.94
C GLY A 150 10.82 0.03 13.77
N ASP A 151 11.91 0.12 13.02
CA ASP A 151 12.02 -0.48 11.67
C ASP A 151 12.02 -2.00 11.65
N ALA A 152 12.56 -2.65 12.69
CA ALA A 152 12.50 -4.10 12.80
C ALA A 152 11.05 -4.63 12.94
N VAL A 153 10.21 -3.91 13.69
CA VAL A 153 8.79 -4.26 13.83
C VAL A 153 8.04 -3.95 12.54
N LEU A 154 8.41 -2.88 11.82
CA LEU A 154 7.85 -2.55 10.52
C LEU A 154 8.21 -3.60 9.45
N ALA A 155 9.47 -4.03 9.40
CA ALA A 155 9.93 -5.11 8.53
C ALA A 155 9.15 -6.41 8.80
N ALA A 156 8.97 -6.76 10.07
CA ALA A 156 8.20 -7.93 10.46
C ALA A 156 6.71 -7.83 10.08
N ALA A 157 6.12 -6.62 10.17
CA ALA A 157 4.75 -6.40 9.74
C ALA A 157 4.59 -6.49 8.22
N VAL A 158 5.50 -5.90 7.44
CA VAL A 158 5.54 -6.01 5.97
C VAL A 158 5.69 -7.47 5.55
N TRP A 159 6.62 -8.21 6.17
CA TRP A 159 6.82 -9.62 5.89
C TRP A 159 5.57 -10.48 6.14
N ARG A 160 4.89 -10.28 7.27
CA ARG A 160 3.66 -11.03 7.59
C ARG A 160 2.50 -10.70 6.67
N ASN A 161 2.31 -9.42 6.35
CA ASN A 161 1.13 -8.95 5.63
C ASN A 161 1.30 -9.04 4.11
N LEU A 162 2.35 -8.39 3.56
CA LEU A 162 2.59 -8.32 2.12
C LEU A 162 3.17 -9.64 1.57
N LEU A 163 4.10 -10.25 2.31
CA LEU A 163 4.81 -11.45 1.86
C LEU A 163 4.24 -12.74 2.46
N ALA A 164 3.08 -12.67 3.12
CA ALA A 164 2.36 -13.80 3.69
C ALA A 164 3.24 -14.72 4.58
N SER A 165 4.22 -14.16 5.29
CA SER A 165 5.18 -14.91 6.14
C SER A 165 5.99 -15.98 5.40
N ARG A 166 6.19 -15.83 4.09
CA ARG A 166 7.02 -16.73 3.28
C ARG A 166 8.45 -16.82 3.81
N GLU A 167 9.04 -18.01 3.78
CA GLU A 167 10.41 -18.24 4.24
C GLU A 167 11.46 -17.81 3.20
N ASP A 168 11.09 -17.88 1.91
CA ASP A 168 11.95 -17.58 0.77
C ASP A 168 11.93 -16.08 0.40
N VAL A 169 12.20 -15.23 1.40
CA VAL A 169 12.14 -13.78 1.26
C VAL A 169 13.53 -13.16 1.25
N ASP A 170 13.77 -12.31 0.26
CA ASP A 170 14.91 -11.40 0.25
C ASP A 170 14.67 -10.25 1.26
N PHE A 171 15.30 -10.34 2.43
CA PHE A 171 15.18 -9.34 3.49
C PHE A 171 15.79 -7.98 3.12
N GLU A 172 16.68 -7.91 2.11
CA GLU A 172 17.12 -6.63 1.58
C GLU A 172 15.96 -5.88 0.91
N LYS A 173 15.09 -6.60 0.18
CA LYS A 173 13.87 -6.03 -0.42
C LYS A 173 12.85 -5.63 0.65
N VAL A 174 12.75 -6.39 1.74
CA VAL A 174 11.93 -5.97 2.89
C VAL A 174 12.46 -4.67 3.48
N ALA A 175 13.77 -4.54 3.66
CA ALA A 175 14.39 -3.31 4.15
C ALA A 175 14.19 -2.12 3.19
N GLN A 176 14.22 -2.35 1.87
CA GLN A 176 13.87 -1.35 0.85
C GLN A 176 12.43 -0.85 1.02
N ILE A 177 11.46 -1.74 1.26
CA ILE A 177 10.06 -1.36 1.51
C ILE A 177 9.95 -0.54 2.80
N VAL A 178 10.63 -0.94 3.87
CA VAL A 178 10.64 -0.20 5.13
C VAL A 178 11.22 1.20 4.96
N ALA A 179 12.35 1.32 4.26
CA ALA A 179 12.96 2.61 3.95
C ALA A 179 12.02 3.50 3.12
N TYR A 180 11.34 2.91 2.13
CA TYR A 180 10.33 3.59 1.32
C TYR A 180 9.15 4.11 2.14
N MET A 181 8.59 3.28 3.01
CA MET A 181 7.49 3.70 3.91
C MET A 181 7.93 4.84 4.83
N ARG A 182 9.15 4.77 5.36
CA ARG A 182 9.72 5.86 6.19
C ARG A 182 9.94 7.14 5.39
N TRP A 183 10.40 7.03 4.15
CA TRP A 183 10.50 8.19 3.26
C TRP A 183 9.13 8.82 3.01
N GLY A 184 8.11 8.02 2.67
CA GLY A 184 6.75 8.49 2.39
C GLY A 184 6.15 9.21 3.59
N LEU A 185 6.27 8.63 4.79
CA LEU A 185 5.80 9.26 6.03
C LEU A 185 6.50 10.59 6.33
N ARG A 186 7.84 10.64 6.24
CA ARG A 186 8.60 11.89 6.46
C ARG A 186 8.22 12.97 5.46
N LYS A 187 7.97 12.57 4.20
CA LYS A 187 7.57 13.51 3.16
C LYS A 187 6.16 14.05 3.42
N LEU A 188 5.20 13.19 3.73
CA LEU A 188 3.84 13.58 4.11
C LEU A 188 3.82 14.48 5.36
N GLU A 189 4.65 14.19 6.36
CA GLU A 189 4.82 15.02 7.56
C GLU A 189 5.31 16.44 7.24
N SER A 190 6.16 16.58 6.23
CA SER A 190 6.69 17.89 5.82
C SER A 190 5.72 18.78 5.04
N MET A 191 4.59 18.22 4.59
CA MET A 191 3.58 18.91 3.78
C MET A 191 2.50 19.56 4.66
N THR A 192 1.95 20.69 4.21
CA THR A 192 0.80 21.33 4.85
C THR A 192 -0.47 20.50 4.68
N ASP A 193 -1.48 20.76 5.51
CA ASP A 193 -2.77 20.07 5.38
C ASP A 193 -3.44 20.38 4.04
N GLU A 194 -3.29 21.61 3.53
CA GLU A 194 -3.81 21.97 2.21
C GLU A 194 -3.08 21.25 1.08
N GLU A 195 -1.75 21.11 1.16
CA GLU A 195 -0.97 20.41 0.14
C GLU A 195 -1.41 18.94 0.07
N VAL A 196 -1.54 18.26 1.21
CA VAL A 196 -1.97 16.85 1.23
C VAL A 196 -3.43 16.70 0.78
N ALA A 197 -4.32 17.63 1.16
CA ALA A 197 -5.74 17.53 0.84
C ALA A 197 -6.06 17.94 -0.60
N ASN A 198 -5.41 18.98 -1.14
CA ASN A 198 -5.77 19.62 -2.40
C ASN A 198 -4.76 19.34 -3.53
N ASP A 199 -3.48 19.17 -3.20
CA ASP A 199 -2.39 19.04 -4.18
C ASP A 199 -1.83 17.62 -4.22
N LEU A 200 -2.50 16.77 -5.02
CA LEU A 200 -1.91 15.68 -5.79
C LEU A 200 -0.69 15.03 -5.12
N TRP A 201 -0.86 14.48 -3.92
CA TRP A 201 0.21 13.68 -3.32
C TRP A 201 0.47 12.51 -4.27
N GLU A 202 1.66 12.49 -4.86
CA GLU A 202 2.12 11.43 -5.75
C GLU A 202 3.22 10.62 -5.06
N PHE A 203 3.10 9.30 -5.17
CA PHE A 203 4.17 8.40 -4.79
C PHE A 203 5.16 8.33 -5.96
N GLU A 204 6.05 9.33 -6.05
CA GLU A 204 7.07 9.50 -7.12
C GLU A 204 8.20 8.44 -7.09
N ARG A 205 8.20 7.56 -6.10
CA ARG A 205 9.27 6.59 -5.85
C ARG A 205 8.72 5.19 -5.73
N ASP A 206 9.55 4.21 -6.08
CA ASP A 206 9.37 2.81 -5.71
C ASP A 206 10.43 2.40 -4.66
N PRO A 207 10.22 1.27 -3.95
CA PRO A 207 11.18 0.82 -2.94
C PRO A 207 12.60 0.54 -3.46
N GLY A 208 12.78 0.23 -4.74
CA GLY A 208 14.09 -0.02 -5.34
C GLY A 208 15.01 1.19 -5.32
N MET A 209 14.46 2.40 -5.27
CA MET A 209 15.25 3.63 -5.12
C MET A 209 16.00 3.71 -3.79
N GLU A 210 15.58 2.94 -2.78
CA GLU A 210 16.23 2.88 -1.47
C GLU A 210 17.34 1.81 -1.40
N SER A 211 17.57 1.06 -2.49
CA SER A 211 18.57 -0.03 -2.54
C SER A 211 19.98 0.43 -2.17
N GLU A 212 20.43 1.58 -2.67
CA GLU A 212 21.76 2.12 -2.35
C GLU A 212 21.87 2.45 -0.86
N ALA A 213 20.84 3.05 -0.28
CA ALA A 213 20.83 3.43 1.12
C ALA A 213 20.82 2.19 2.03
N VAL A 214 20.01 1.18 1.70
CA VAL A 214 19.90 -0.09 2.43
C VAL A 214 21.18 -0.92 2.32
N GLY A 215 21.82 -0.96 1.15
CA GLY A 215 23.04 -1.74 0.90
C GLY A 215 24.30 -1.18 1.56
N ARG A 216 24.26 0.05 2.11
CA ARG A 216 25.40 0.65 2.81
C ARG A 216 25.64 -0.05 4.15
N GLN A 217 26.69 -0.86 4.21
CA GLN A 217 27.15 -1.43 5.48
C GLN A 217 27.45 -0.34 6.50
N SER A 218 26.88 -0.50 7.70
CA SER A 218 27.16 0.40 8.82
C SER A 218 28.64 0.27 9.27
N PRO A 219 29.26 1.35 9.78
CA PRO A 219 30.61 1.27 10.34
C PRO A 219 30.74 0.20 11.44
N GLY A 220 29.68 -0.04 12.23
CA GLY A 220 29.65 -1.07 13.26
C GLY A 220 29.74 -2.49 12.70
N MET A 221 29.02 -2.79 11.61
CA MET A 221 29.09 -4.09 10.92
C MET A 221 30.46 -4.32 10.26
N ARG A 222 31.07 -3.27 9.69
CA ARG A 222 32.42 -3.35 9.12
C ARG A 222 33.48 -3.70 10.16
N LEU A 223 33.28 -3.29 11.41
CA LEU A 223 34.17 -3.60 12.53
C LEU A 223 34.01 -5.06 12.98
N SER A 224 32.77 -5.57 13.05
CA SER A 224 32.52 -6.98 13.40
C SER A 224 33.05 -7.96 12.36
N ASP A 225 32.93 -7.65 11.06
CA ASP A 225 33.43 -8.53 9.99
C ASP A 225 34.96 -8.64 10.00
N LYS A 226 35.64 -7.53 10.32
CA LYS A 226 37.10 -7.49 10.51
C LYS A 226 37.57 -8.26 11.74
N GLN A 227 36.77 -8.27 12.81
CA GLN A 227 37.05 -9.04 14.03
C GLN A 227 36.77 -10.53 13.87
N ALA A 228 35.78 -10.90 13.03
CA ALA A 228 35.47 -12.30 12.73
C ALA A 228 36.44 -12.95 11.72
N SER A 229 37.16 -12.13 10.95
CA SER A 229 38.16 -12.56 9.95
C SER A 229 39.60 -12.57 10.48
N ALA A 230 39.81 -12.29 11.76
CA ALA A 230 41.11 -12.24 12.45
C ALA A 230 41.20 -13.34 13.51
#